data_AF-A0A1V6BUD8-F1
#
_entry.id   AF-A0A1V6BUD8-F1
#
_cell.length_a   1.000
_cell.length_b   1.000
_cell.length_c   1.000
_cell.angle_alpha   90.00
_cell.angle_beta   90.00
_cell.angle_gamma   90.00
#
_symmetry.space_group_name_H-M   'P 1'
#
loop_
_entity.id
_entity.type
_entity.pdbx_description
1 polymer ?
#
loop_
_entity_poly.entity_id
_entity_poly.type
_entity_poly.pdbx_seq_one_letter_code
_entity_poly.pdbx_strand_id
1 'polypeptide(L)'
;MAKIFFNLPIGKEERAWEASNGATRTNLVLVNKTGRECKADGYLIASIGFLNKGNHSFLFINPQISSNDPRTLGVFLNDRCGYRVVSGEELFSASSVGGPGNSESKFGVYSPGAVIASATYKMRDGENFWVLNAVNGWEFIGKDAVLADDEITEL
;
A
#
# COMPACT_ATOMS: atom_id res chain seq x y z
N MET A 1 -0.36 20.24 2.86
CA MET A 1 -0.90 19.41 1.78
C MET A 1 -0.24 18.05 1.90
N ALA A 2 -0.98 16.94 1.92
CA ALA A 2 -0.33 15.67 2.23
C ALA A 2 0.53 15.19 1.05
N LYS A 3 1.77 14.77 1.32
CA LYS A 3 2.60 14.07 0.33
C LYS A 3 2.22 12.60 0.34
N ILE A 4 1.81 12.05 -0.80
CA ILE A 4 1.40 10.65 -0.93
C ILE A 4 2.38 9.93 -1.83
N PHE A 5 3.12 8.99 -1.26
CA PHE A 5 4.02 8.10 -1.97
C PHE A 5 3.33 6.79 -2.33
N PHE A 6 3.78 6.13 -3.40
CA PHE A 6 3.24 4.85 -3.87
C PHE A 6 4.39 3.88 -4.11
N ASN A 7 4.20 2.61 -3.80
CA ASN A 7 5.22 1.58 -4.09
C ASN A 7 5.25 1.17 -5.59
N LEU A 8 4.25 1.60 -6.36
CA LEU A 8 4.13 1.37 -7.80
C LEU A 8 3.80 2.69 -8.51
N PRO A 9 4.15 2.84 -9.81
CA PRO A 9 3.68 3.98 -10.61
C PRO A 9 2.15 4.02 -10.68
N ILE A 10 1.58 5.24 -10.64
CA ILE A 10 0.14 5.50 -10.72
C ILE A 10 -0.13 6.32 -11.98
N GLY A 11 -1.01 5.84 -12.85
CA GLY A 11 -1.39 6.58 -14.05
C GLY A 11 -2.38 7.72 -13.78
N LYS A 12 -2.64 8.52 -14.82
CA LYS A 12 -3.51 9.71 -14.77
C LYS A 12 -4.99 9.39 -14.92
N GLU A 13 -5.31 8.18 -15.36
CA GLU A 13 -6.66 7.67 -15.53
C GLU A 13 -7.42 7.61 -14.20
N GLU A 14 -8.74 7.78 -14.26
CA GLU A 14 -9.57 7.81 -13.06
C GLU A 14 -9.48 6.50 -12.28
N ARG A 15 -9.47 5.36 -12.95
CA ARG A 15 -9.22 4.06 -12.33
C ARG A 15 -7.75 3.68 -12.53
N ALA A 16 -6.90 4.12 -11.61
CA ALA A 16 -5.44 4.00 -11.75
C ALA A 16 -4.89 2.64 -11.31
N TRP A 17 -5.61 1.89 -10.49
CA TRP A 17 -5.25 0.53 -10.11
C TRP A 17 -6.48 -0.27 -9.68
N GLU A 18 -6.51 -1.55 -9.99
CA GLU A 18 -7.58 -2.48 -9.61
C GLU A 18 -7.01 -3.87 -9.35
N ALA A 19 -7.51 -4.56 -8.32
CA ALA A 19 -7.19 -5.96 -8.08
C ALA A 19 -8.35 -6.73 -7.43
N SER A 20 -8.49 -8.00 -7.81
CA SER A 20 -9.45 -8.92 -7.22
C SER A 20 -8.98 -10.36 -7.38
N ASN A 21 -9.13 -11.20 -6.34
CA ASN A 21 -8.81 -12.63 -6.40
C ASN A 21 -10.06 -13.52 -6.60
N GLY A 22 -11.11 -12.99 -7.23
CA GLY A 22 -12.22 -13.81 -7.68
C GLY A 22 -13.50 -13.04 -7.93
N ALA A 23 -14.40 -13.63 -8.72
CA ALA A 23 -15.63 -12.98 -9.18
C ALA A 23 -16.55 -12.50 -8.03
N THR A 24 -16.55 -13.20 -6.90
CA THR A 24 -17.36 -12.85 -5.71
C THR A 24 -16.56 -12.20 -4.59
N ARG A 25 -15.26 -11.94 -4.81
CA ARG A 25 -14.37 -11.37 -3.80
C ARG A 25 -14.44 -9.85 -3.81
N THR A 26 -13.87 -9.26 -2.78
CA THR A 26 -13.73 -7.80 -2.69
C THR A 26 -12.97 -7.31 -3.92
N ASN A 27 -13.52 -6.35 -4.63
CA ASN A 27 -12.84 -5.63 -5.68
C ASN A 27 -12.15 -4.40 -5.07
N LEU A 28 -10.83 -4.34 -5.24
CA LEU A 28 -9.99 -3.28 -4.71
C LEU A 28 -9.76 -2.26 -5.82
N VAL A 29 -10.10 -1.00 -5.58
CA VAL A 29 -10.03 0.03 -6.63
C VAL A 29 -9.34 1.29 -6.09
N LEU A 30 -8.22 1.68 -6.72
CA LEU A 30 -7.61 2.99 -6.54
C LEU A 30 -8.17 3.94 -7.60
N VAL A 31 -8.78 5.03 -7.14
CA VAL A 31 -9.38 6.06 -7.98
C VAL A 31 -8.54 7.33 -7.91
N ASN A 32 -7.90 7.70 -9.02
CA ASN A 32 -7.11 8.92 -9.13
C ASN A 32 -7.93 10.06 -9.73
N LYS A 33 -8.48 10.93 -8.87
CA LYS A 33 -9.23 12.12 -9.31
C LYS A 33 -8.35 13.34 -9.56
N THR A 34 -7.04 13.24 -9.36
CA THR A 34 -6.12 14.36 -9.59
C THR A 34 -5.84 14.62 -11.06
N GLY A 35 -6.04 13.62 -11.92
CA GLY A 35 -5.69 13.68 -13.34
C GLY A 35 -4.19 13.75 -13.62
N ARG A 36 -3.34 13.49 -12.61
CA ARG A 36 -1.88 13.52 -12.70
C ARG A 36 -1.31 12.12 -12.53
N GLU A 37 -0.28 11.80 -13.31
CA GLU A 37 0.52 10.59 -13.10
C GLU A 37 1.51 10.77 -11.93
N CYS A 38 1.91 9.66 -11.32
CA CYS A 38 2.96 9.58 -10.32
C CYS A 38 3.93 8.47 -10.68
N LYS A 39 5.22 8.79 -10.76
CA LYS A 39 6.27 7.78 -10.94
C LYS A 39 6.53 7.06 -9.61
N ALA A 40 7.20 5.90 -9.66
CA ALA A 40 7.49 5.08 -8.48
C ALA A 40 8.37 5.78 -7.44
N ASP A 41 9.23 6.71 -7.88
CA ASP A 41 10.10 7.55 -7.04
C ASP A 41 9.48 8.92 -6.71
N GLY A 42 8.24 9.15 -7.16
CA GLY A 42 7.53 10.42 -7.00
C GLY A 42 6.51 10.40 -5.86
N TYR A 43 5.85 11.54 -5.70
CA TYR A 43 4.69 11.68 -4.84
C TYR A 43 3.62 12.56 -5.47
N LEU A 44 2.37 12.37 -5.05
CA LEU A 44 1.29 13.30 -5.32
C LEU A 44 1.03 14.18 -4.11
N ILE A 45 0.75 15.45 -4.36
CA ILE A 45 0.18 16.35 -3.35
C ILE A 45 -1.34 16.28 -3.50
N ALA A 46 -2.00 15.58 -2.58
CA ALA A 46 -3.42 15.28 -2.69
C ALA A 46 -4.05 14.97 -1.32
N SER A 47 -5.35 14.68 -1.30
CA SER A 47 -6.05 14.13 -0.13
C SER A 47 -6.50 12.70 -0.37
N ILE A 48 -6.45 11.88 0.68
CA ILE A 48 -6.93 10.50 0.64
C ILE A 48 -8.34 10.41 1.23
N GLY A 49 -9.22 9.67 0.58
CA GLY A 49 -10.48 9.20 1.15
C GLY A 49 -10.68 7.72 0.83
N PHE A 50 -11.53 7.04 1.57
CA PHE A 50 -11.86 5.63 1.34
C PHE A 50 -13.36 5.38 1.48
N LEU A 51 -13.85 4.38 0.75
CA LEU A 51 -15.24 3.94 0.81
C LEU A 51 -15.31 2.42 0.64
N ASN A 52 -15.96 1.74 1.58
CA ASN A 52 -16.36 0.35 1.40
C ASN A 52 -17.83 0.32 1.00
N LYS A 53 -18.16 -0.28 -0.15
CA LYS A 53 -19.54 -0.36 -0.64
C LYS A 53 -19.79 -1.69 -1.36
N GLY A 54 -20.70 -2.49 -0.83
CA GLY A 54 -20.95 -3.84 -1.34
C GLY A 54 -19.67 -4.68 -1.29
N ASN A 55 -19.32 -5.33 -2.40
CA ASN A 55 -18.07 -6.07 -2.55
C ASN A 55 -16.92 -5.19 -3.08
N HIS A 56 -16.96 -3.88 -2.92
CA HIS A 56 -15.88 -2.99 -3.36
C HIS A 56 -15.26 -2.26 -2.18
N SER A 57 -13.93 -2.09 -2.23
CA SER A 57 -13.19 -1.16 -1.40
C SER A 57 -12.46 -0.16 -2.29
N PHE A 58 -12.78 1.12 -2.10
CA PHE A 58 -12.25 2.22 -2.88
C PHE A 58 -11.26 3.02 -2.07
N LEU A 59 -10.12 3.34 -2.67
CA LEU A 59 -9.17 4.33 -2.21
C LEU A 59 -9.16 5.49 -3.21
N PHE A 60 -9.52 6.69 -2.77
CA PHE A 60 -9.59 7.88 -3.59
C PHE A 60 -8.39 8.78 -3.34
N ILE A 61 -7.68 9.12 -4.41
CA ILE A 61 -6.69 10.19 -4.43
C ILE A 61 -7.38 11.42 -5.03
N ASN A 62 -7.77 12.36 -4.17
CA ASN A 62 -8.54 13.53 -4.56
C ASN A 62 -7.62 14.74 -4.75
N PRO A 63 -7.90 15.61 -5.74
CA PRO A 63 -7.29 16.93 -5.77
C PRO A 63 -7.68 17.67 -4.48
N GLN A 64 -6.75 18.39 -3.90
CA GLN A 64 -7.00 19.08 -2.64
C GLN A 64 -8.02 20.22 -2.81
N ILE A 65 -8.89 20.40 -1.80
CA ILE A 65 -9.87 21.49 -1.73
C ILE A 65 -9.47 22.55 -0.68
N SER A 66 -8.61 22.22 0.30
CA SER A 66 -8.13 23.16 1.33
C SER A 66 -6.62 23.07 1.58
N SER A 67 -6.01 24.18 1.98
CA SER A 67 -4.56 24.30 2.16
C SER A 67 -4.09 23.88 3.56
N ASN A 68 -2.96 23.16 3.59
CA ASN A 68 -2.05 22.97 4.74
C ASN A 68 -2.13 21.68 5.60
N ASP A 69 -2.38 20.50 5.01
CA ASP A 69 -2.14 19.20 5.69
C ASP A 69 -0.66 18.76 5.66
N PRO A 70 0.17 18.87 6.71
CA PRO A 70 1.61 18.61 6.60
C PRO A 70 2.00 17.13 6.49
N ARG A 71 1.03 16.20 6.50
CA ARG A 71 1.32 14.76 6.61
C ARG A 71 2.05 14.22 5.38
N THR A 72 2.94 13.26 5.61
CA THR A 72 3.38 12.33 4.58
C THR A 72 2.62 11.03 4.77
N LEU A 73 2.14 10.42 3.69
CA LEU A 73 1.44 9.15 3.66
C LEU A 73 2.08 8.26 2.60
N GLY A 74 2.04 6.95 2.83
CA GLY A 74 2.41 5.96 1.82
C GLY A 74 1.22 5.08 1.50
N VAL A 75 0.97 4.86 0.21
CA VAL A 75 0.04 3.86 -0.29
C VAL A 75 0.84 2.65 -0.74
N PHE A 76 0.54 1.48 -0.18
CA PHE A 76 1.16 0.23 -0.60
C PHE A 76 0.13 -0.62 -1.33
N LEU A 77 0.38 -0.87 -2.62
CA LEU A 77 -0.44 -1.65 -3.53
C LEU A 77 0.20 -3.01 -3.73
N ASN A 78 -0.59 -4.07 -3.57
CA ASN A 78 -0.15 -5.43 -3.83
C ASN A 78 -1.26 -6.22 -4.51
N ASP A 79 -0.99 -6.70 -5.71
CA ASP A 79 -1.96 -7.44 -6.52
C ASP A 79 -1.92 -8.96 -6.27
N ARG A 80 -0.98 -9.46 -5.46
CA ARG A 80 -0.77 -10.91 -5.27
C ARG A 80 -0.14 -11.25 -3.92
N CYS A 81 -0.32 -12.49 -3.48
CA CYS A 81 0.41 -13.09 -2.35
C CYS A 81 0.17 -12.48 -0.95
N GLY A 82 -0.50 -11.33 -0.84
CA GLY A 82 -0.72 -10.62 0.43
C GLY A 82 0.54 -9.97 1.01
N TYR A 83 0.35 -9.23 2.09
CA TYR A 83 1.44 -8.69 2.90
C TYR A 83 0.95 -8.42 4.33
N ARG A 84 1.89 -8.37 5.27
CA ARG A 84 1.64 -7.96 6.66
C ARG A 84 2.39 -6.69 7.02
N VAL A 85 1.85 -5.94 7.97
CA VAL A 85 2.54 -4.81 8.59
C VAL A 85 3.38 -5.37 9.72
N VAL A 86 4.67 -5.09 9.70
CA VAL A 86 5.62 -5.55 10.72
C VAL A 86 5.71 -4.54 11.86
N SER A 87 5.75 -3.25 11.51
CA SER A 87 5.76 -2.14 12.46
C SER A 87 5.19 -0.87 11.82
N GLY A 88 4.92 0.13 12.65
CA GLY A 88 4.34 1.41 12.24
C GLY A 88 2.81 1.41 12.13
N GLU A 89 2.27 2.51 11.64
CA GLU A 89 0.83 2.78 11.67
C GLU A 89 0.16 2.49 10.32
N GLU A 90 -0.83 1.58 10.32
CA GLU A 90 -1.77 1.35 9.22
C GLU A 90 -3.03 2.19 9.46
N LEU A 91 -3.23 3.22 8.63
CA LEU A 91 -4.37 4.14 8.73
C LEU A 91 -5.64 3.54 8.10
N PHE A 92 -5.46 2.74 7.06
CA PHE A 92 -6.52 2.02 6.36
C PHE A 92 -5.92 0.88 5.56
N SER A 93 -6.62 -0.25 5.47
CA SER A 93 -6.32 -1.27 4.48
C SER A 93 -7.58 -2.02 4.05
N ALA A 94 -7.48 -2.66 2.89
CA ALA A 94 -8.50 -3.58 2.40
C ALA A 94 -7.84 -4.69 1.58
N SER A 95 -8.40 -5.89 1.68
CA SER A 95 -7.91 -7.06 0.96
C SER A 95 -9.01 -7.79 0.19
N SER A 96 -8.57 -8.45 -0.87
CA SER A 96 -9.32 -9.41 -1.66
C SER A 96 -8.69 -10.77 -1.45
N VAL A 97 -9.23 -11.55 -0.52
CA VAL A 97 -8.71 -12.88 -0.20
C VAL A 97 -9.28 -13.91 -1.18
N GLY A 98 -8.37 -14.60 -1.87
CA GLY A 98 -8.62 -15.60 -2.90
C GLY A 98 -8.69 -17.04 -2.36
N GLY A 99 -8.33 -17.98 -3.24
CA GLY A 99 -8.33 -19.42 -2.97
C GLY A 99 -7.04 -19.92 -2.28
N PRO A 100 -6.78 -21.25 -2.29
CA PRO A 100 -5.63 -21.84 -1.61
C PRO A 100 -4.28 -21.32 -2.14
N GLY A 101 -3.29 -21.23 -1.24
CA GLY A 101 -1.94 -20.75 -1.55
C GLY A 101 -1.84 -19.23 -1.60
N ASN A 102 -1.77 -18.61 -0.40
CA ASN A 102 -1.60 -17.17 -0.12
C ASN A 102 -2.16 -16.17 -1.14
N SER A 103 -3.23 -16.49 -1.86
CA SER A 103 -3.79 -15.66 -2.91
C SER A 103 -4.53 -14.51 -2.26
N GLU A 104 -3.85 -13.38 -2.14
CA GLU A 104 -4.41 -12.16 -1.56
C GLU A 104 -3.86 -10.96 -2.33
N SER A 105 -4.76 -10.06 -2.71
CA SER A 105 -4.43 -8.70 -3.14
C SER A 105 -4.80 -7.80 -1.99
N LYS A 106 -3.99 -6.81 -1.70
CA LYS A 106 -4.21 -5.89 -0.60
C LYS A 106 -3.70 -4.51 -1.02
N PHE A 107 -4.41 -3.47 -0.60
CA PHE A 107 -3.81 -2.15 -0.53
C PHE A 107 -4.00 -1.56 0.86
N GLY A 108 -3.18 -0.56 1.19
CA GLY A 108 -3.33 0.18 2.43
C GLY A 108 -2.64 1.54 2.38
N VAL A 109 -2.91 2.33 3.42
CA VAL A 109 -2.41 3.67 3.65
C VAL A 109 -1.69 3.71 4.99
N TYR A 110 -0.49 4.27 5.01
CA TYR A 110 0.45 4.15 6.11
C TYR A 110 1.09 5.49 6.47
N SER A 111 1.45 5.65 7.74
CA SER A 111 2.31 6.75 8.21
C SER A 111 3.80 6.38 8.05
N PRO A 112 4.71 7.36 7.87
CA PRO A 112 6.15 7.12 7.77
C PRO A 112 6.69 6.30 8.94
N GLY A 113 7.68 5.45 8.65
CA GLY A 113 8.20 4.44 9.57
C GLY A 113 7.49 3.09 9.50
N ALA A 114 6.39 2.97 8.74
CA ALA A 114 5.75 1.69 8.50
C ALA A 114 6.68 0.72 7.76
N VAL A 115 6.74 -0.52 8.25
CA VAL A 115 7.47 -1.62 7.62
C VAL A 115 6.47 -2.68 7.14
N ILE A 116 6.58 -3.06 5.86
CA ILE A 116 5.72 -4.05 5.23
C ILE A 116 6.55 -5.25 4.81
N ALA A 117 6.10 -6.45 5.20
CA ALA A 117 6.61 -7.72 4.71
C ALA A 117 5.64 -8.28 3.68
N SER A 118 6.04 -8.24 2.40
CA SER A 118 5.24 -8.71 1.27
C SER A 118 5.61 -10.14 0.90
N ALA A 119 4.63 -11.03 0.93
CA ALA A 119 4.87 -12.44 0.73
C ALA A 119 5.16 -12.77 -0.74
N THR A 120 5.94 -13.82 -0.97
CA THR A 120 6.16 -14.38 -2.30
C THR A 120 5.21 -15.55 -2.56
N TYR A 121 5.09 -15.95 -3.83
CA TYR A 121 4.17 -17.03 -4.20
C TYR A 121 4.51 -18.31 -3.43
N LYS A 122 3.55 -18.80 -2.64
CA LYS A 122 3.73 -19.96 -1.75
C LYS A 122 4.96 -19.86 -0.83
N MET A 123 5.37 -18.64 -0.48
CA MET A 123 6.56 -18.37 0.35
C MET A 123 7.86 -18.99 -0.19
N ARG A 124 7.95 -19.21 -1.51
CA ARG A 124 9.11 -19.88 -2.13
C ARG A 124 10.41 -19.11 -2.01
N ASP A 125 10.31 -17.78 -2.02
CA ASP A 125 11.45 -16.87 -2.00
C ASP A 125 11.44 -15.98 -0.75
N GLY A 126 10.75 -16.41 0.31
CA GLY A 126 10.60 -15.64 1.55
C GLY A 126 9.69 -14.42 1.43
N GLU A 127 9.91 -13.42 2.27
CA GLU A 127 9.22 -12.12 2.26
C GLU A 127 10.13 -11.02 1.72
N ASN A 128 9.55 -10.09 0.97
CA ASN A 128 10.22 -8.85 0.56
C ASN A 128 9.83 -7.73 1.54
N PHE A 129 10.80 -7.10 2.16
CA PHE A 129 10.59 -6.06 3.16
C PHE A 129 10.70 -4.66 2.55
N TRP A 130 9.80 -3.77 2.96
CA TRP A 130 9.71 -2.39 2.52
C TRP A 130 9.53 -1.46 3.71
N VAL A 131 10.17 -0.29 3.67
CA VAL A 131 9.99 0.76 4.69
C VAL A 131 9.46 2.04 4.04
N LEU A 132 8.53 2.71 4.71
CA LEU A 132 8.06 4.03 4.28
C LEU A 132 8.94 5.14 4.87
N ASN A 133 9.81 5.69 4.02
CA ASN A 133 10.61 6.86 4.32
C ASN A 133 9.80 8.15 4.10
N ALA A 134 9.86 9.09 5.05
CA ALA A 134 9.10 10.35 4.98
C ALA A 134 9.52 11.27 3.83
N VAL A 135 10.72 11.07 3.27
CA VAL A 135 11.33 11.89 2.21
C VAL A 135 11.29 11.17 0.86
N ASN A 136 11.68 9.89 0.84
CA ASN A 136 11.88 9.14 -0.40
C ASN A 136 10.72 8.20 -0.77
N GLY A 137 9.75 8.01 0.13
CA GLY A 137 8.65 7.07 -0.08
C GLY A 137 9.02 5.64 0.27
N TRP A 138 8.49 4.67 -0.47
CA TRP A 138 8.71 3.24 -0.19
C TRP A 138 10.08 2.78 -0.66
N GLU A 139 10.88 2.29 0.27
CA GLU A 139 12.23 1.78 0.02
C GLU A 139 12.24 0.26 0.25
N PHE A 140 12.75 -0.50 -0.71
CA PHE A 140 12.97 -1.94 -0.54
C PHE A 140 14.22 -2.16 0.31
N ILE A 141 14.08 -2.90 1.42
CA ILE A 141 15.16 -3.10 2.40
C ILE A 141 15.75 -4.52 2.38
N GLY A 142 15.19 -5.43 1.60
CA GLY A 142 15.76 -6.76 1.37
C GLY A 142 14.75 -7.89 1.40
N LYS A 143 15.24 -9.10 1.08
CA LYS A 143 14.51 -10.36 1.23
C LYS A 143 14.83 -10.95 2.59
N ASP A 144 13.82 -11.43 3.31
CA ASP A 144 13.95 -12.01 4.65
C ASP A 144 14.86 -11.16 5.56
N ALA A 145 14.68 -9.84 5.48
CA ALA A 145 15.51 -8.89 6.20
C ALA A 145 15.31 -9.10 7.71
N VAL A 146 16.41 -9.31 8.44
CA VAL A 146 16.38 -9.35 9.91
C VAL A 146 16.14 -7.93 10.39
N LEU A 147 15.00 -7.70 11.05
CA LEU A 147 14.68 -6.40 11.61
C LEU A 147 15.36 -6.27 12.98
N ALA A 148 15.74 -5.04 13.34
CA ALA A 148 16.53 -4.80 14.56
C ALA A 148 15.84 -5.24 15.87
N ASP A 149 14.53 -5.46 15.86
CA ASP A 149 13.77 -5.97 17.01
C ASP A 149 13.76 -7.51 17.13
N ASP A 150 14.33 -8.23 16.15
CA ASP A 150 14.47 -9.69 16.15
C ASP A 150 15.78 -10.19 16.79
N GLU A 151 16.56 -9.32 17.45
CA GLU A 151 17.60 -9.77 18.38
C GLU A 151 16.91 -10.47 19.56
N ILE A 152 16.74 -11.79 19.44
CA ILE A 152 16.32 -12.69 20.50
C ILE A 152 17.20 -12.39 21.72
N THR A 153 16.61 -11.71 22.70
CA THR A 153 17.19 -11.64 24.04
C THR A 153 16.96 -13.02 24.64
N GLU A 154 17.96 -13.91 24.51
CA GLU A 154 18.00 -15.13 25.29
C GLU A 154 17.93 -14.73 26.78
N LEU A 155 16.85 -15.15 27.45
CA LEU A 155 16.68 -15.05 28.91
C LEU A 155 17.59 -16.06 29.62
#